data_AF-A0A847VDS6-F1
#
_entry.id   AF-A0A847VDS6-F1
#
_cell.length_a   1.000
_cell.length_b   1.000
_cell.length_c   1.000
_cell.angle_alpha   90.00
_cell.angle_beta   90.00
_cell.angle_gamma   90.00
#
_symmetry.space_group_name_H-M   'P 1'
#
loop_
_entity.id
_entity.type
_entity.pdbx_description
1 polymer ?
#
loop_
_entity_poly.entity_id
_entity_poly.type
_entity_poly.pdbx_seq_one_letter_code
_entity_poly.pdbx_strand_id
1 'polypeptide(L)'
;MSEEKEFTCPYCNNSTTLSDNFFIETGIDLDISKPKRYKSETFTNIIAITCPNPKCKELTFGIELITRDSKYTSHTNGTRVFTGYDTEVVKSWDLLPEANIKIFPKYIPKPILNDYNEACQIKKLSPKASATLSRRCLQGIIRDFWEVRKDTLKEEVNELETLIDNDLWVAIDDIRKVGNIGAHMEKDINMIIDVDPKEAQILIDLIEILLNEWYVKKHEKEAKLSLLRKISESKDKKRKKKNAKT
;
A
#
# COMPACT_ATOMS: atom_id res chain seq x y z
N MET A 1 -10.55 -3.87 -30.62
CA MET A 1 -10.05 -2.59 -30.08
C MET A 1 -9.43 -2.94 -28.74
N SER A 2 -8.11 -2.85 -28.62
CA SER A 2 -7.39 -3.15 -27.38
C SER A 2 -7.86 -2.15 -26.31
N GLU A 3 -8.46 -2.63 -25.23
CA GLU A 3 -8.79 -1.79 -24.08
C GLU A 3 -7.48 -1.37 -23.42
N GLU A 4 -7.18 -0.07 -23.47
CA GLU A 4 -6.04 0.50 -22.76
C GLU A 4 -6.31 0.42 -21.25
N LYS A 5 -5.63 -0.50 -20.56
CA LYS A 5 -5.75 -0.66 -19.10
C LYS A 5 -4.66 0.15 -18.40
N GLU A 6 -5.07 1.08 -17.52
CA GLU A 6 -4.16 1.78 -16.62
C GLU A 6 -3.62 0.82 -15.56
N PHE A 7 -2.29 0.82 -15.36
CA PHE A 7 -1.61 -0.05 -14.40
C PHE A 7 -0.52 0.71 -13.65
N THR A 8 -0.52 0.59 -12.32
CA THR A 8 0.60 1.05 -11.49
C THR A 8 1.35 -0.16 -10.95
N CYS A 9 2.63 -0.27 -11.30
CA CYS A 9 3.44 -1.41 -10.89
C CYS A 9 3.70 -1.39 -9.37
N PRO A 10 3.35 -2.46 -8.62
CA PRO A 10 3.52 -2.49 -7.16
C PRO A 10 4.98 -2.60 -6.71
N TYR A 11 5.91 -2.85 -7.64
CA TYR A 11 7.34 -2.96 -7.34
C TYR A 11 8.09 -1.65 -7.54
N CYS A 12 7.79 -0.88 -8.60
CA CYS A 12 8.51 0.35 -8.90
C CYS A 12 7.65 1.62 -8.79
N ASN A 13 6.37 1.49 -8.45
CA ASN A 13 5.38 2.57 -8.36
C ASN A 13 5.23 3.40 -9.64
N ASN A 14 5.67 2.87 -10.79
CA ASN A 14 5.52 3.55 -12.07
C ASN A 14 4.15 3.23 -12.67
N SER A 15 3.36 4.28 -12.94
CA SER A 15 2.09 4.19 -13.65
C SER A 15 2.31 4.17 -15.17
N THR A 16 1.59 3.30 -15.87
CA THR A 16 1.70 3.11 -17.32
C THR A 16 0.41 2.50 -17.89
N THR A 17 0.26 2.57 -19.22
CA THR A 17 -0.81 1.88 -19.94
C THR A 17 -0.30 0.55 -20.44
N LEU A 18 -1.01 -0.54 -20.15
CA LEU A 18 -0.63 -1.88 -20.61
C LEU A 18 -1.02 -2.09 -22.06
N SER A 19 -0.08 -2.60 -22.85
CA SER A 19 -0.39 -3.24 -24.14
C SER A 19 -0.52 -4.75 -23.96
N ASP A 20 -1.20 -5.41 -24.90
CA ASP A 20 -1.50 -6.85 -24.88
C ASP A 20 -0.25 -7.76 -24.69
N ASN A 21 0.96 -7.25 -24.97
CA ASN A 21 2.20 -8.01 -24.79
C ASN A 21 2.70 -8.06 -23.34
N PHE A 22 2.15 -7.25 -22.43
CA PHE A 22 2.59 -7.17 -21.04
C PHE A 22 1.58 -7.73 -20.05
N PHE A 23 0.42 -8.17 -20.52
CA PHE A 23 -0.60 -8.78 -19.68
C PHE A 23 -1.17 -10.05 -20.30
N ILE A 24 -1.49 -11.02 -19.44
CA ILE A 24 -2.29 -12.18 -19.77
C ILE A 24 -3.46 -12.18 -18.81
N GLU A 25 -4.66 -12.30 -19.36
CA GLU A 25 -5.87 -12.57 -18.62
C GLU A 25 -6.51 -13.81 -19.24
N THR A 26 -6.66 -14.86 -18.46
CA THR A 26 -7.20 -16.14 -18.91
C THR A 26 -8.00 -16.77 -17.80
N GLY A 27 -8.80 -17.77 -18.11
CA GLY A 27 -9.50 -18.46 -17.04
C GLY A 27 -9.84 -19.90 -17.34
N ILE A 28 -10.20 -20.60 -16.27
CA ILE A 28 -10.33 -22.05 -16.24
C ILE A 28 -11.68 -22.38 -15.60
N ASP A 29 -12.48 -23.18 -16.30
CA ASP A 29 -13.71 -23.73 -15.74
C ASP A 29 -13.39 -24.68 -14.59
N LEU A 30 -13.93 -24.39 -13.41
CA LEU A 30 -13.76 -25.19 -12.20
C LEU A 30 -15.00 -26.03 -11.87
N ASP A 31 -15.98 -26.13 -12.78
CA ASP A 31 -17.18 -26.96 -12.57
C ASP A 31 -16.86 -28.47 -12.71
N ILE A 32 -15.99 -28.93 -11.81
CA ILE A 32 -15.67 -30.32 -11.61
C ILE A 32 -16.75 -30.84 -10.66
N SER A 33 -17.81 -31.40 -11.23
CA SER A 33 -18.86 -32.14 -10.51
C SER A 33 -19.72 -31.32 -9.53
N LYS A 34 -20.00 -30.04 -9.81
CA LYS A 34 -20.93 -29.19 -9.02
C LYS A 34 -20.61 -29.17 -7.52
N PRO A 35 -19.52 -28.52 -7.10
CA PRO A 35 -19.12 -28.47 -5.70
C PRO A 35 -20.26 -27.92 -4.82
N LYS A 36 -20.68 -28.70 -3.81
CA LYS A 36 -21.83 -28.38 -2.93
C LYS A 36 -21.82 -26.97 -2.30
N ARG A 37 -20.65 -26.35 -2.20
CA ARG A 37 -20.44 -25.03 -1.59
C ARG A 37 -20.97 -23.89 -2.46
N TYR A 38 -21.01 -24.06 -3.78
CA TYR A 38 -21.36 -23.02 -4.73
C TYR A 38 -22.59 -23.47 -5.53
N LYS A 39 -23.65 -22.66 -5.54
CA LYS A 39 -24.92 -22.98 -6.22
C LYS A 39 -24.88 -22.71 -7.73
N SER A 40 -23.84 -22.01 -8.18
CA SER A 40 -23.61 -21.53 -9.54
C SER A 40 -22.36 -22.20 -10.12
N GLU A 41 -22.15 -22.10 -11.44
CA GLU A 41 -20.91 -22.59 -12.06
C GLU A 41 -19.71 -21.79 -11.51
N THR A 42 -18.59 -22.46 -11.28
CA THR A 42 -17.36 -21.83 -10.80
C THR A 42 -16.31 -21.75 -11.88
N PHE A 43 -15.63 -20.62 -11.97
CA PHE A 43 -14.58 -20.33 -12.95
C PHE A 43 -13.45 -19.55 -12.27
N THR A 44 -12.21 -19.71 -12.70
CA THR A 44 -11.11 -18.84 -12.28
C THR A 44 -10.83 -17.77 -13.31
N ASN A 45 -10.60 -16.53 -12.88
CA ASN A 45 -9.86 -15.56 -13.67
C ASN A 45 -8.39 -15.55 -13.19
N ILE A 46 -7.44 -15.58 -14.10
CA ILE A 46 -6.00 -15.59 -13.84
C ILE A 46 -5.41 -14.39 -14.54
N ILE A 47 -4.80 -13.50 -13.76
CA ILE A 47 -4.25 -12.24 -14.25
C ILE A 47 -2.74 -12.25 -13.99
N ALA A 48 -1.95 -12.07 -15.04
CA ALA A 48 -0.49 -11.94 -14.96
C ALA A 48 -0.05 -10.70 -15.73
N ILE A 49 0.74 -9.83 -15.10
CA ILE A 49 1.22 -8.57 -15.67
C ILE A 49 2.72 -8.46 -15.44
N THR A 50 3.50 -8.33 -16.51
CA THR A 50 4.93 -8.02 -16.39
C THR A 50 5.13 -6.52 -16.49
N CYS A 51 5.87 -5.92 -15.56
CA CYS A 51 6.12 -4.47 -15.57
C CYS A 51 6.79 -4.02 -16.90
N PRO A 52 6.18 -3.09 -17.66
CA PRO A 52 6.76 -2.61 -18.91
C PRO A 52 8.06 -1.82 -18.74
N ASN A 53 8.36 -1.34 -17.53
CA ASN A 53 9.61 -0.64 -17.24
C ASN A 53 10.79 -1.60 -17.42
N PRO A 54 11.71 -1.34 -18.37
CA PRO A 54 12.81 -2.26 -18.68
C PRO A 54 13.79 -2.45 -17.52
N LYS A 55 13.80 -1.55 -16.54
CA LYS A 55 14.60 -1.67 -15.31
C LYS A 55 13.93 -2.52 -14.23
N CYS A 56 12.60 -2.65 -14.25
CA CYS A 56 11.84 -3.37 -13.23
C CYS A 56 11.57 -4.80 -13.69
N LYS A 57 10.77 -4.98 -14.75
CA LYS A 57 10.37 -6.30 -15.31
C LYS A 57 9.81 -7.31 -14.30
N GLU A 58 9.39 -6.85 -13.12
CA GLU A 58 8.78 -7.71 -12.10
C GLU A 58 7.39 -8.19 -12.53
N LEU A 59 7.00 -9.37 -12.07
CA LEU A 59 5.73 -10.02 -12.39
C LEU A 59 4.70 -9.78 -11.29
N THR A 60 3.58 -9.18 -11.65
CA THR A 60 2.36 -9.18 -10.84
C THR A 60 1.48 -10.35 -11.27
N PHE A 61 0.99 -11.13 -10.32
CA PHE A 61 0.23 -12.34 -10.59
C PHE A 61 -0.90 -12.52 -9.56
N GLY A 62 -2.10 -12.79 -10.03
CA GLY A 62 -3.27 -13.00 -9.19
C GLY A 62 -4.29 -13.96 -9.80
N ILE A 63 -5.15 -14.50 -8.95
CA ILE A 63 -6.23 -15.40 -9.32
C ILE A 63 -7.51 -14.96 -8.61
N GLU A 64 -8.63 -14.97 -9.32
CA GLU A 64 -9.96 -14.73 -8.79
C GLU A 64 -10.80 -15.99 -8.96
N LEU A 65 -11.54 -16.37 -7.92
CA LEU A 65 -12.62 -17.34 -7.99
C LEU A 65 -13.91 -16.59 -8.26
N ILE A 66 -14.56 -16.93 -9.37
CA ILE A 66 -15.79 -16.30 -9.84
C ILE A 66 -16.89 -17.36 -9.85
N THR A 67 -18.08 -16.99 -9.38
CA THR A 67 -19.31 -17.72 -9.67
C THR A 67 -20.00 -17.08 -10.87
N ARG A 68 -20.46 -17.90 -11.81
CA ARG A 68 -21.21 -17.44 -12.98
C ARG A 68 -22.55 -18.15 -13.11
N ASP A 69 -23.58 -17.39 -13.43
CA ASP A 69 -24.91 -17.88 -13.74
C ASP A 69 -25.32 -17.47 -15.15
N SER A 70 -25.78 -18.43 -15.94
CA SER A 70 -26.19 -18.18 -17.31
C SER A 70 -27.47 -17.32 -17.36
N LYS A 71 -27.40 -16.17 -18.03
CA LYS A 71 -28.57 -15.33 -18.31
C LYS A 71 -29.25 -15.74 -19.59
N TYR A 72 -30.58 -15.75 -19.53
CA TYR A 72 -31.43 -15.97 -20.70
C TYR A 72 -32.52 -14.91 -20.75
N THR A 73 -32.79 -14.37 -21.93
CA THR A 73 -34.02 -13.62 -22.18
C THR A 73 -35.03 -14.52 -22.90
N SER A 74 -36.29 -14.39 -22.49
CA SER A 74 -37.40 -15.11 -23.10
C SER A 74 -38.03 -14.27 -24.20
N HIS A 75 -38.16 -14.85 -25.39
CA HIS A 75 -38.93 -14.26 -26.48
C HIS A 75 -40.40 -14.67 -26.38
N THR A 76 -41.28 -13.91 -27.04
CA THR A 76 -42.75 -14.12 -27.03
C THR A 76 -43.19 -15.48 -27.57
N ASN A 77 -42.34 -16.15 -28.36
CA ASN A 77 -42.55 -17.50 -28.87
C ASN A 77 -42.06 -18.63 -27.93
N GLY A 78 -41.62 -18.30 -26.70
CA GLY A 78 -41.14 -19.26 -25.72
C GLY A 78 -39.66 -19.66 -25.88
N THR A 79 -38.97 -19.15 -26.91
CA THR A 79 -37.54 -19.40 -27.10
C THR A 79 -36.73 -18.63 -26.06
N ARG A 80 -35.79 -19.31 -25.41
CA ARG A 80 -34.78 -18.70 -24.53
C ARG A 80 -33.52 -18.42 -25.34
N VAL A 81 -33.05 -17.19 -25.31
CA VAL A 81 -31.79 -16.79 -25.94
C VAL A 81 -30.79 -16.51 -24.84
N PHE A 82 -29.62 -17.14 -24.92
CA PHE A 82 -28.51 -16.86 -24.03
C PHE A 82 -28.03 -15.41 -24.23
N THR A 83 -27.96 -14.64 -23.15
CA THR A 83 -27.60 -13.21 -23.22
C THR A 83 -26.35 -12.83 -22.43
N GLY A 84 -25.69 -13.81 -21.82
CA GLY A 84 -24.43 -13.62 -21.10
C GLY A 84 -24.42 -14.32 -19.74
N TYR A 85 -23.56 -13.85 -18.86
CA TYR A 85 -23.43 -14.38 -17.51
C TYR A 85 -23.68 -13.28 -16.46
N ASP A 86 -24.33 -13.61 -15.37
CA ASP A 86 -24.12 -12.92 -14.09
C ASP A 86 -22.83 -13.45 -13.47
N THR A 87 -21.90 -12.58 -13.11
CA THR A 87 -20.62 -12.98 -12.51
C THR A 87 -20.41 -12.29 -11.17
N GLU A 88 -19.98 -13.04 -10.16
CA GLU A 88 -19.61 -12.52 -8.85
C GLU A 88 -18.23 -13.01 -8.45
N VAL A 89 -17.33 -12.10 -8.05
CA VAL A 89 -16.01 -12.46 -7.51
C VAL A 89 -16.21 -12.94 -6.07
N VAL A 90 -16.11 -14.25 -5.87
CA VAL A 90 -16.23 -14.89 -4.56
C VAL A 90 -14.99 -14.64 -3.73
N LYS A 91 -13.81 -14.73 -4.36
CA LYS A 91 -12.53 -14.57 -3.68
C LYS A 91 -11.46 -14.15 -4.67
N SER A 92 -10.50 -13.35 -4.20
CA SER A 92 -9.33 -12.94 -4.97
C SER A 92 -8.07 -13.20 -4.16
N TRP A 93 -7.03 -13.66 -4.84
CA TRP A 93 -5.71 -13.92 -4.29
C TRP A 93 -4.67 -13.18 -5.14
N ASP A 94 -3.93 -12.27 -4.51
CA ASP A 94 -2.71 -11.74 -5.08
C ASP A 94 -1.59 -12.71 -4.72
N LEU A 95 -0.99 -13.33 -5.74
CA LEU A 95 0.11 -14.27 -5.56
C LEU A 95 1.45 -13.54 -5.65
N LEU A 96 1.55 -12.52 -6.52
CA LEU A 96 2.72 -11.66 -6.64
C LEU A 96 2.32 -10.19 -6.91
N PRO A 97 2.93 -9.22 -6.21
CA PRO A 97 3.60 -9.41 -4.93
C PRO A 97 2.58 -9.81 -3.85
N GLU A 98 3.01 -10.52 -2.82
CA GLU A 98 2.15 -10.94 -1.70
C GLU A 98 1.48 -9.75 -0.98
N ALA A 99 2.10 -8.58 -1.06
CA ALA A 99 1.52 -7.31 -0.70
C ALA A 99 2.04 -6.18 -1.57
N ASN A 100 1.21 -5.15 -1.74
CA ASN A 100 1.63 -3.90 -2.35
C ASN A 100 2.39 -3.06 -1.30
N ILE A 101 3.71 -2.97 -1.45
CA ILE A 101 4.62 -2.33 -0.49
C ILE A 101 5.34 -1.19 -1.20
N LYS A 102 5.21 0.04 -0.72
CA LYS A 102 6.00 1.15 -1.27
C LYS A 102 7.47 0.99 -0.89
N ILE A 103 8.34 1.12 -1.89
CA ILE A 103 9.78 1.06 -1.65
C ILE A 103 10.27 2.40 -1.12
N PHE A 104 10.84 2.38 0.08
CA PHE A 104 11.49 3.53 0.69
C PHE A 104 13.03 3.46 0.60
N PRO A 105 13.73 4.62 0.62
CA PRO A 105 15.19 4.66 0.55
C PRO A 105 15.89 3.98 1.74
N LYS A 106 17.09 3.43 1.50
CA LYS A 106 17.88 2.67 2.49
C LYS A 106 18.40 3.47 3.68
N TYR A 107 18.29 4.80 3.67
CA TYR A 107 18.71 5.64 4.79
C TYR A 107 17.68 5.69 5.93
N ILE A 108 16.45 5.23 5.70
CA ILE A 108 15.46 5.04 6.77
C ILE A 108 15.88 3.84 7.63
N PRO A 109 15.78 3.92 8.97
CA PRO A 109 16.17 2.82 9.84
C PRO A 109 15.51 1.49 9.47
N LYS A 110 16.33 0.43 9.39
CA LYS A 110 15.87 -0.91 9.03
C LYS A 110 14.74 -1.44 9.92
N PRO A 111 14.73 -1.25 11.27
CA PRO A 111 13.64 -1.72 12.10
C PRO A 111 12.28 -1.13 11.70
N ILE A 112 12.25 0.17 11.37
CA ILE A 112 11.03 0.87 10.91
C ILE A 112 10.56 0.28 9.58
N LEU A 113 11.46 0.11 8.61
CA LEU A 113 11.12 -0.46 7.31
C LEU A 113 10.65 -1.91 7.41
N ASN A 114 11.24 -2.71 8.29
CA ASN A 114 10.82 -4.09 8.53
C ASN A 114 9.41 -4.15 9.09
N ASP A 115 9.10 -3.33 10.10
CA ASP A 115 7.75 -3.27 10.70
C ASP A 115 6.70 -2.81 9.68
N TYR A 116 7.02 -1.81 8.88
CA TYR A 116 6.16 -1.36 7.78
C TYR A 116 5.92 -2.47 6.75
N ASN A 117 6.98 -3.14 6.28
CA ASN A 117 6.86 -4.21 5.29
C ASN A 117 6.02 -5.39 5.82
N GLU A 118 6.26 -5.80 7.06
CA GLU A 118 5.51 -6.88 7.72
C GLU A 118 4.03 -6.50 7.89
N ALA A 119 3.75 -5.24 8.28
CA ALA A 119 2.39 -4.73 8.40
C ALA A 119 1.63 -4.80 7.06
N CYS A 120 2.30 -4.43 5.96
CA CYS A 120 1.72 -4.52 4.62
C CYS A 120 1.43 -5.97 4.20
N GLN A 121 2.36 -6.89 4.47
CA GLN A 121 2.24 -8.32 4.13
C GLN A 121 1.08 -9.00 4.87
N ILE A 122 0.92 -8.73 6.16
CA ILE A 122 -0.07 -9.43 6.98
C ILE A 122 -1.46 -8.75 6.94
N LYS A 123 -1.61 -7.57 6.32
CA LYS A 123 -2.86 -6.78 6.33
C LYS A 123 -4.10 -7.60 5.97
N LYS A 124 -4.04 -8.41 4.90
CA LYS A 124 -5.19 -9.22 4.46
C LYS A 124 -5.41 -10.47 5.32
N LEU A 125 -4.34 -11.00 5.92
CA LEU A 125 -4.37 -12.23 6.72
C LEU A 125 -4.77 -11.99 8.17
N SER A 126 -4.28 -10.90 8.76
CA SER A 126 -4.58 -10.45 10.11
C SER A 126 -4.49 -8.92 10.17
N PRO A 127 -5.60 -8.22 9.90
CA PRO A 127 -5.66 -6.76 10.04
C PRO A 127 -5.27 -6.29 11.45
N LYS A 128 -5.60 -7.09 12.48
CA LYS A 128 -5.20 -6.83 13.87
C LYS A 128 -3.68 -6.87 14.07
N ALA A 129 -3.00 -7.86 13.51
CA ALA A 129 -1.54 -7.95 13.57
C ALA A 129 -0.89 -6.79 12.79
N SER A 130 -1.42 -6.50 11.59
CA SER A 130 -0.99 -5.37 10.76
C SER A 130 -1.09 -4.04 11.52
N ALA A 131 -2.23 -3.78 12.16
CA ALA A 131 -2.44 -2.57 12.94
C ALA A 131 -1.49 -2.46 14.16
N THR A 132 -1.13 -3.60 14.75
CA THR A 132 -0.15 -3.65 15.85
C THR A 132 1.26 -3.33 15.37
N LEU A 133 1.68 -3.92 14.24
CA LEU A 133 2.96 -3.64 13.59
C LEU A 133 3.05 -2.17 13.14
N SER A 134 1.97 -1.61 12.58
CA SER A 134 1.92 -0.19 12.22
C SER A 134 2.11 0.73 13.43
N ARG A 135 1.59 0.39 14.61
CA ARG A 135 1.85 1.17 15.84
C ARG A 135 3.29 1.07 16.31
N ARG A 136 3.88 -0.13 16.24
CA ARG A 136 5.31 -0.32 16.55
C ARG A 136 6.19 0.48 15.60
N CYS A 137 5.83 0.49 14.31
CA CYS A 137 6.45 1.32 13.28
C CYS A 137 6.32 2.81 13.59
N LEU A 138 5.11 3.30 13.91
CA LEU A 138 4.88 4.71 14.29
C LEU A 138 5.74 5.12 15.48
N GLN A 139 5.76 4.31 16.54
CA GLN A 139 6.61 4.54 17.70
C GLN A 139 8.10 4.60 17.30
N GLY A 140 8.55 3.68 16.45
CA GLY A 140 9.91 3.68 15.92
C GLY A 140 10.25 4.98 15.17
N ILE A 141 9.34 5.45 14.31
CA ILE A 141 9.47 6.70 13.57
C ILE A 141 9.60 7.89 14.53
N ILE A 142 8.71 7.99 15.53
CA ILE A 142 8.72 9.11 16.49
C ILE A 142 10.03 9.15 17.27
N ARG A 143 10.47 8.00 17.77
CA ARG A 143 11.71 7.86 18.57
C ARG A 143 12.97 8.15 17.80
N ASP A 144 13.01 7.81 16.51
CA ASP A 144 14.17 8.01 15.65
C ASP A 144 14.21 9.43 15.09
N PHE A 145 13.09 9.93 14.58
CA PHE A 145 13.06 11.21 13.88
C PHE A 145 13.00 12.42 14.82
N TRP A 146 12.18 12.33 15.86
CA TRP A 146 11.95 13.43 16.82
C TRP A 146 12.72 13.23 18.13
N GLU A 147 13.40 12.09 18.30
CA GLU A 147 14.14 11.72 19.52
C GLU A 147 13.26 11.70 20.80
N VAL A 148 11.93 11.62 20.63
CA VAL A 148 10.96 11.54 21.72
C VAL A 148 10.84 10.09 22.18
N ARG A 149 11.16 9.83 23.46
CA ARG A 149 11.06 8.49 24.07
C ARG A 149 10.25 8.58 25.35
N LYS A 150 9.11 7.86 25.39
CA LYS A 150 8.27 7.71 26.59
C LYS A 150 7.87 6.23 26.75
N ASP A 151 7.16 5.94 27.83
CA ASP A 151 6.77 4.58 28.17
C ASP A 151 5.65 4.07 27.26
N THR A 152 4.78 4.97 26.79
CA THR A 152 3.66 4.63 25.90
C THR A 152 3.64 5.44 24.61
N LEU A 153 3.16 4.85 23.52
CA LEU A 153 2.94 5.55 22.24
C LEU A 153 2.01 6.77 22.41
N LYS A 154 1.06 6.72 23.35
CA LYS A 154 0.17 7.86 23.65
C LYS A 154 0.98 9.06 24.14
N GLU A 155 1.87 8.85 25.10
CA GLU A 155 2.71 9.92 25.64
C GLU A 155 3.66 10.47 24.57
N GLU A 156 4.21 9.61 23.72
CA GLU A 156 5.07 10.03 22.61
C GLU A 156 4.31 10.89 21.59
N VAL A 157 3.07 10.52 21.26
CA VAL A 157 2.22 11.33 20.38
C VAL A 157 1.83 12.66 21.03
N ASN A 158 1.55 12.70 22.33
CA ASN A 158 1.24 13.95 23.02
C ASN A 158 2.40 14.97 22.94
N GLU A 159 3.65 14.52 23.05
CA GLU A 159 4.82 15.41 22.92
C GLU A 159 4.95 16.02 21.51
N LEU A 160 4.44 15.33 20.49
CA LEU A 160 4.45 15.85 19.12
C LEU A 160 3.55 17.08 18.94
N GLU A 161 2.56 17.32 19.79
CA GLU A 161 1.59 18.42 19.64
C GLU A 161 2.27 19.79 19.44
N THR A 162 3.43 19.97 20.07
CA THR A 162 4.21 21.22 20.00
C THR A 162 5.28 21.22 18.90
N LEU A 163 5.51 20.08 18.23
CA LEU A 163 6.59 19.86 17.27
C LEU A 163 6.12 19.84 15.81
N ILE A 164 4.85 19.49 15.57
CA ILE A 164 4.27 19.35 14.23
C ILE A 164 2.99 20.17 14.08
N ASP A 165 2.54 20.33 12.83
CA ASP A 165 1.27 21.00 12.53
C ASP A 165 0.09 20.30 13.22
N ASN A 166 -0.85 21.09 13.73
CA ASN A 166 -1.99 20.58 14.51
C ASN A 166 -2.81 19.53 13.73
N ASP A 167 -3.06 19.76 12.44
CA ASP A 167 -3.80 18.82 11.58
C ASP A 167 -3.12 17.45 11.50
N LEU A 168 -1.78 17.43 11.40
CA LEU A 168 -1.00 16.19 11.37
C LEU A 168 -1.01 15.50 12.73
N TRP A 169 -0.90 16.28 13.82
CA TRP A 169 -0.99 15.75 15.17
C TRP A 169 -2.34 15.10 15.46
N VAL A 170 -3.44 15.77 15.13
CA VAL A 170 -4.80 15.24 15.27
C VAL A 170 -4.95 13.95 14.46
N ALA A 171 -4.48 13.93 13.20
CA ALA A 171 -4.53 12.73 12.38
C ALA A 171 -3.76 11.55 12.99
N ILE A 172 -2.57 11.79 13.54
CA ILE A 172 -1.78 10.76 14.23
C ILE A 172 -2.49 10.26 15.48
N ASP A 173 -3.02 11.16 16.32
CA ASP A 173 -3.71 10.77 17.56
C ASP A 173 -5.02 10.02 17.28
N ASP A 174 -5.79 10.43 16.28
CA ASP A 174 -7.03 9.74 15.90
C ASP A 174 -6.75 8.36 15.33
N ILE A 175 -5.75 8.21 14.46
CA ILE A 175 -5.38 6.91 13.89
C ILE A 175 -4.79 5.98 14.98
N ARG A 176 -4.05 6.53 15.95
CA ARG A 176 -3.62 5.80 17.16
C ARG A 176 -4.84 5.26 17.92
N LYS A 177 -5.91 6.05 18.05
CA LYS A 177 -7.17 5.63 18.71
C LYS A 177 -7.94 4.59 17.91
N VAL A 178 -8.05 4.70 16.58
CA VAL A 178 -8.67 3.67 15.72
C VAL A 178 -8.01 2.32 15.97
N GLY A 179 -6.70 2.32 16.12
CA GLY A 179 -5.97 1.13 16.49
C GLY A 179 -6.23 0.60 17.92
N ASN A 180 -6.54 1.49 18.86
CA ASN A 180 -6.93 1.11 20.21
C ASN A 180 -8.32 0.48 20.28
N ILE A 181 -9.17 0.63 19.26
CA ILE A 181 -10.48 -0.03 19.20
C ILE A 181 -10.33 -1.56 19.18
N GLY A 182 -9.26 -2.11 18.57
CA GLY A 182 -8.96 -3.55 18.62
C GLY A 182 -8.13 -4.03 19.82
N ALA A 183 -7.74 -3.14 20.75
CA ALA A 183 -6.75 -3.45 21.80
C ALA A 183 -7.03 -2.87 23.20
N HIS A 184 -8.09 -2.07 23.43
CA HIS A 184 -8.51 -1.71 24.79
C HIS A 184 -9.14 -2.93 25.50
N MET A 185 -8.27 -3.75 26.09
CA MET A 185 -8.59 -4.74 27.12
C MET A 185 -8.72 -4.07 28.50
N GLU A 186 -9.46 -2.97 28.60
CA GLU A 186 -9.80 -2.39 29.90
C GLU A 186 -11.31 -2.54 30.14
N LYS A 187 -11.63 -3.61 30.90
CA LYS A 187 -12.89 -3.92 31.62
C LYS A 187 -14.00 -4.74 30.98
N ASP A 188 -13.95 -5.17 29.72
CA ASP A 188 -14.94 -6.15 29.23
C ASP A 188 -14.31 -7.22 28.32
N ILE A 189 -14.22 -8.44 28.85
CA ILE A 189 -13.54 -9.61 28.25
C ILE A 189 -14.26 -10.14 27.00
N ASN A 190 -15.45 -9.62 26.65
CA ASN A 190 -16.31 -10.17 25.60
C ASN A 190 -16.46 -9.32 24.33
N MET A 191 -15.81 -8.16 24.21
CA MET A 191 -15.82 -7.39 22.96
C MET A 191 -14.47 -7.43 22.26
N ILE A 192 -14.25 -8.48 21.47
CA ILE A 192 -13.22 -8.45 20.42
C ILE A 192 -13.78 -7.54 19.33
N ILE A 193 -13.38 -6.26 19.32
CA ILE A 193 -13.70 -5.40 18.19
C ILE A 193 -12.73 -5.77 17.06
N ASP A 194 -13.30 -6.29 15.98
CA ASP A 194 -12.57 -6.72 14.80
C ASP A 194 -11.96 -5.51 14.11
N VAL A 195 -10.71 -5.61 13.68
CA VAL A 195 -10.05 -4.56 12.90
C VAL A 195 -10.31 -4.89 11.44
N ASP A 196 -10.95 -3.99 10.69
CA ASP A 196 -11.20 -4.21 9.27
C ASP A 196 -9.88 -4.02 8.47
N PRO A 197 -9.62 -4.79 7.39
CA PRO A 197 -8.50 -4.54 6.48
C PRO A 197 -8.37 -3.07 6.01
N LYS A 198 -9.47 -2.32 5.92
CA LYS A 198 -9.50 -0.89 5.59
C LYS A 198 -8.90 -0.04 6.71
N GLU A 199 -9.17 -0.35 7.98
CA GLU A 199 -8.58 0.36 9.11
C GLU A 199 -7.07 0.10 9.19
N ALA A 200 -6.66 -1.15 8.96
CA ALA A 200 -5.25 -1.50 8.84
C ALA A 200 -4.58 -0.77 7.67
N GLN A 201 -5.28 -0.59 6.54
CA GLN A 201 -4.78 0.20 5.41
C GLN A 201 -4.59 1.67 5.79
N ILE A 202 -5.53 2.30 6.49
CA ILE A 202 -5.42 3.70 6.92
C ILE A 202 -4.18 3.90 7.82
N LEU A 203 -3.89 2.94 8.70
CA LEU A 203 -2.67 2.95 9.52
C LEU A 203 -1.41 2.86 8.65
N ILE A 204 -1.38 1.97 7.67
CA ILE A 204 -0.27 1.84 6.71
C ILE A 204 -0.09 3.14 5.93
N ASP A 205 -1.17 3.74 5.44
CA ASP A 205 -1.15 4.99 4.67
C ASP A 205 -0.57 6.14 5.50
N LEU A 206 -0.93 6.22 6.79
CA LEU A 206 -0.30 7.19 7.71
C LEU A 206 1.21 6.96 7.80
N ILE A 207 1.65 5.71 7.99
CA ILE A 207 3.08 5.39 8.05
C ILE A 207 3.78 5.83 6.76
N GLU A 208 3.19 5.58 5.59
CA GLU A 208 3.76 6.00 4.31
C GLU A 208 3.88 7.52 4.19
N ILE A 209 2.87 8.27 4.65
CA ILE A 209 2.89 9.73 4.71
C ILE A 209 4.06 10.18 5.61
N LEU A 210 4.16 9.65 6.82
CA LEU A 210 5.21 10.04 7.78
C LEU A 210 6.61 9.70 7.29
N LEU A 211 6.80 8.51 6.70
CA LEU A 211 8.07 8.12 6.09
C LEU A 211 8.49 9.09 4.98
N ASN A 212 7.53 9.52 4.16
CA ASN A 212 7.79 10.48 3.09
C ASN A 212 8.07 11.90 3.63
N GLU A 213 7.22 12.43 4.50
CA GLU A 213 7.35 13.79 5.05
C GLU A 213 8.63 13.95 5.87
N TRP A 214 8.90 13.01 6.77
CA TRP A 214 9.96 13.16 7.74
C TRP A 214 11.31 12.72 7.17
N TYR A 215 11.40 11.57 6.52
CA TYR A 215 12.69 11.10 6.00
C TYR A 215 12.97 11.58 4.57
N VAL A 216 12.05 11.33 3.64
CA VAL A 216 12.31 11.56 2.20
C VAL A 216 12.44 13.04 1.89
N LYS A 217 11.43 13.85 2.25
CA LYS A 217 11.45 15.29 1.98
C LYS A 217 12.58 16.01 2.71
N LYS A 218 12.91 15.60 3.95
CA LYS A 218 14.07 16.15 4.67
C LYS A 218 15.37 15.90 3.92
N HIS A 219 15.62 14.65 3.52
CA HIS A 219 16.82 14.30 2.77
C HIS A 219 16.90 15.03 1.42
N GLU A 220 15.80 15.14 0.68
CA GLU A 220 15.75 15.91 -0.56
C GLU A 220 16.05 17.40 -0.36
N LYS A 221 15.48 18.00 0.70
CA LYS A 221 15.72 19.40 1.07
C LYS A 221 17.19 19.62 1.40
N GLU A 222 17.79 18.76 2.23
CA GLU A 222 19.21 18.81 2.59
C GLU A 222 20.12 18.66 1.35
N ALA A 223 19.80 17.71 0.46
CA ALA A 223 20.53 17.51 -0.78
C ALA A 223 20.49 18.77 -1.67
N LYS A 224 19.31 19.37 -1.86
CA LYS A 224 19.12 20.62 -2.63
C LYS A 224 19.90 21.78 -2.02
N LEU A 225 19.82 21.97 -0.70
CA LEU A 225 20.57 23.02 -0.01
C LEU A 225 22.09 22.82 -0.10
N SER A 226 22.56 21.58 0.00
CA SER A 226 23.99 21.25 -0.15
C SER A 226 24.51 21.58 -1.55
N LEU A 227 23.70 21.34 -2.59
CA LEU A 227 24.03 21.66 -3.97
C LEU A 227 24.14 23.19 -4.16
N LEU A 228 23.19 23.95 -3.62
CA LEU A 228 23.21 25.41 -3.69
C LEU A 228 24.45 26.00 -3.01
N ARG A 229 24.83 25.49 -1.83
CA ARG A 229 26.06 25.89 -1.13
C ARG A 229 27.30 25.62 -1.97
N LYS A 230 27.42 24.42 -2.56
CA LYS A 230 28.54 24.06 -3.46
C LYS A 230 28.63 24.97 -4.68
N ILE A 231 27.49 25.32 -5.29
CA ILE A 231 27.44 26.25 -6.43
C ILE A 231 27.94 27.64 -6.00
N SER A 232 27.46 28.17 -4.87
CA SER A 232 27.89 29.48 -4.37
C SER A 232 29.40 29.52 -4.08
N GLU A 233 29.91 28.54 -3.35
CA GLU A 233 31.34 28.45 -3.03
C GLU A 233 32.22 28.35 -4.29
N SER A 234 31.76 27.60 -5.30
CA SER A 234 32.47 27.49 -6.58
C SER A 234 32.54 28.83 -7.33
N LYS A 235 31.45 29.61 -7.29
CA LYS A 235 31.39 30.95 -7.89
C LYS A 235 32.29 31.94 -7.14
N ASP A 236 32.32 31.89 -5.82
CA ASP A 236 33.18 32.74 -5.00
C ASP A 236 34.66 32.40 -5.17
N LYS A 237 35.02 31.11 -5.25
CA LYS A 237 36.39 30.68 -5.58
C LYS A 237 36.80 31.14 -6.98
N LYS A 238 35.90 31.12 -7.96
CA LYS A 238 36.15 31.66 -9.32
C LYS A 238 36.33 33.18 -9.32
N ARG A 239 35.53 33.92 -8.54
CA ARG A 239 35.67 35.39 -8.36
C ARG A 239 37.00 35.76 -7.71
N LYS A 240 37.37 35.10 -6.61
CA LYS A 240 38.66 35.32 -5.91
C LYS A 240 39.86 34.99 -6.81
N LYS A 241 39.79 33.93 -7.62
CA LYS A 241 40.85 33.61 -8.61
C LYS A 241 40.95 34.61 -9.76
N LYS A 242 39.85 35.26 -10.16
CA LYS A 242 39.88 36.34 -11.16
C LYS A 242 40.52 37.61 -10.61
N ASN A 243 40.20 37.97 -9.36
CA ASN A 243 40.73 39.19 -8.73
C ASN A 243 42.18 39.07 -8.27
N ALA A 244 42.73 37.86 -8.12
CA ALA A 244 44.14 37.62 -7.77
C ALA A 244 45.08 37.53 -9.00
N LYS A 245 44.54 37.64 -10.22
CA LYS A 245 45.29 37.62 -11.49
C LYS A 245 45.33 38.98 -12.20
N THR A 246 44.80 40.01 -11.56
CA THR A 246 44.86 41.42 -11.98
C THR A 246 45.75 42.16 -10.99
#